data_AF-A0A9P5XTQ3-F1
#
_entry.id   AF-A0A9P5XTQ3-F1
#
_cell.length_a   1.000
_cell.length_b   1.000
_cell.length_c   1.000
_cell.angle_alpha   90.00
_cell.angle_beta   90.00
_cell.angle_gamma   90.00
#
_symmetry.space_group_name_H-M   'P 1'
#
loop_
_entity.id
_entity.type
_entity.pdbx_description
1 polymer ?
#
loop_
_entity_poly.entity_id
_entity_poly.type
_entity_poly.pdbx_seq_one_letter_code
_entity_poly.pdbx_strand_id
1 'polypeptide(L)'
;MATYLLNIVIDDAELKALKSSGYSLCVAKNVNGQFNVVWKGIQFLAFNTIEWTEQYQVFGEIGFTSGHPVKSGTNASSIQYGQTCTLSDLGIMGPAQGPRGGSSFKVQNDFGSINLAVNGMIDGKWLPVYVDPTPTITGAATFKPIVSILVWFDRTLQTSTMFTEAVSTSIEVDYTGTTSQTLSYVSGGSGPGSGIWVMGDSTTGLRFTPGKIYHPLSKKFEDLPFANDKQFIQTLVDKYFTTPLGKKNQDTITDYIVQALITFGANVVLAQVAKFINDHLPRSVRVSIKYEASALVVKIGWAQGVLSKDLVMGGNDVEKLEGLFNNMINTFKPGYRSLDYTVLNGSVSNPAPGSGSCASIPMSDTISYDQNLQKIVSHTNRITVA
;
A
#
# COMPACT_ATOMS: atom_id res chain seq x y z
N MET A 1 27.53 -0.65 -2.72
CA MET A 1 26.22 -0.15 -3.20
C MET A 1 25.17 -1.11 -2.71
N ALA A 2 23.97 -0.62 -2.38
CA ALA A 2 22.90 -1.50 -1.94
C ALA A 2 22.36 -2.31 -3.12
N THR A 3 22.09 -3.59 -2.86
CA THR A 3 21.37 -4.49 -3.75
C THR A 3 19.90 -4.50 -3.32
N TYR A 4 19.01 -4.34 -4.28
CA TYR A 4 17.57 -4.30 -4.08
C TYR A 4 16.92 -5.53 -4.68
N LEU A 5 15.91 -6.05 -3.98
CA LEU A 5 15.19 -7.25 -4.34
C LEU A 5 13.69 -6.95 -4.46
N LEU A 6 13.12 -7.40 -5.57
CA LEU A 6 11.68 -7.42 -5.78
C LEU A 6 11.23 -8.86 -5.99
N ASN A 7 10.40 -9.36 -5.08
CA ASN A 7 9.72 -10.63 -5.24
C ASN A 7 8.30 -10.39 -5.73
N ILE A 8 7.88 -11.10 -6.75
CA ILE A 8 6.56 -10.99 -7.34
C ILE A 8 5.91 -12.36 -7.36
N VAL A 9 4.76 -12.44 -6.71
CA VAL A 9 3.94 -13.64 -6.64
C VAL A 9 2.69 -13.42 -7.47
N ILE A 10 2.34 -14.36 -8.33
CA ILE A 10 1.18 -14.26 -9.22
C ILE A 10 0.27 -15.43 -8.91
N ASP A 11 -0.98 -15.11 -8.56
CA ASP A 11 -2.00 -16.11 -8.28
C ASP A 11 -2.23 -17.02 -9.51
N ASP A 12 -2.42 -18.32 -9.29
CA ASP A 12 -2.48 -19.33 -10.36
C ASP A 12 -3.63 -19.05 -11.34
N ALA A 13 -4.75 -18.54 -10.84
CA ALA A 13 -5.90 -18.16 -11.65
C ALA A 13 -5.56 -17.03 -12.63
N GLU A 14 -4.81 -16.03 -12.18
CA GLU A 14 -4.37 -14.90 -13.01
C GLU A 14 -3.22 -15.30 -13.93
N LEU A 15 -2.29 -16.14 -13.46
CA LEU A 15 -1.13 -16.60 -14.21
C LEU A 15 -1.54 -17.21 -15.55
N LYS A 16 -2.54 -18.10 -15.54
CA LYS A 16 -3.04 -18.75 -16.76
C LYS A 16 -3.66 -17.72 -17.72
N ALA A 17 -4.47 -16.80 -17.20
CA ALA A 17 -5.16 -15.78 -17.97
C ALA A 17 -4.16 -14.85 -18.68
N LEU A 18 -3.21 -14.31 -17.92
CA LEU A 18 -2.19 -13.39 -18.40
C LEU A 18 -1.31 -14.05 -19.48
N LYS A 19 -0.87 -15.30 -19.25
CA LYS A 19 -0.08 -16.05 -20.24
C LYS A 19 -0.84 -16.31 -21.52
N SER A 20 -2.08 -16.79 -21.43
CA SER A 20 -2.91 -17.05 -22.61
C SER A 20 -3.20 -15.79 -23.44
N SER A 21 -3.16 -14.62 -22.80
CA SER A 21 -3.37 -13.33 -23.45
C SER A 21 -2.08 -12.67 -23.96
N GLY A 22 -0.92 -13.31 -23.75
CA GLY A 22 0.37 -12.84 -24.26
C GLY A 22 0.95 -11.65 -23.48
N TYR A 23 0.61 -11.51 -22.19
CA TYR A 23 1.22 -10.48 -21.35
C TYR A 23 2.68 -10.83 -21.02
N SER A 24 3.46 -9.79 -20.74
CA SER A 24 4.77 -9.81 -20.11
C SER A 24 4.71 -8.99 -18.83
N LEU A 25 5.56 -9.34 -17.86
CA LEU A 25 5.72 -8.59 -16.62
C LEU A 25 6.75 -7.48 -16.88
N CYS A 26 6.34 -6.24 -16.67
CA CYS A 26 7.13 -5.05 -16.94
C CYS A 26 7.49 -4.33 -15.64
N VAL A 27 8.72 -3.84 -15.59
CA VAL A 27 9.22 -2.98 -14.50
C VAL A 27 9.86 -1.74 -15.09
N ALA A 28 9.61 -0.57 -14.50
CA ALA A 28 10.29 0.69 -14.79
C ALA A 28 10.87 1.30 -13.51
N LYS A 29 11.93 2.10 -13.66
CA LYS A 29 12.59 2.80 -12.55
C LYS A 29 12.22 4.28 -12.60
N ASN A 30 12.00 4.87 -11.42
CA ASN A 30 11.71 6.28 -11.31
C ASN A 30 13.01 7.10 -11.43
N VAL A 31 13.05 8.02 -12.40
CA VAL A 31 14.09 9.05 -12.50
C VAL A 31 13.38 10.40 -12.69
N ASN A 32 13.76 11.39 -11.89
CA ASN A 32 13.15 12.73 -11.92
C ASN A 32 11.64 12.73 -11.67
N GLY A 33 11.11 11.75 -10.92
CA GLY A 33 9.67 11.64 -10.64
C GLY A 33 8.87 11.04 -11.80
N GLN A 34 9.53 10.44 -12.79
CA GLN A 34 8.90 9.90 -14.00
C GLN A 34 9.31 8.46 -14.26
N PHE A 35 8.38 7.71 -14.85
CA PHE A 35 8.62 6.41 -15.48
C PHE A 35 8.35 6.55 -16.96
N ASN A 36 9.36 6.36 -17.81
CA ASN A 36 9.18 6.54 -19.26
C ASN A 36 9.97 5.55 -20.11
N VAL A 37 10.62 4.56 -19.49
CA VAL A 37 11.27 3.43 -20.18
C VAL A 37 10.97 2.15 -19.41
N VAL A 38 10.58 1.11 -20.13
CA VAL A 38 10.47 -0.25 -19.57
C VAL A 38 11.89 -0.75 -19.29
N TRP A 39 12.30 -0.70 -18.04
CA TRP A 39 13.63 -1.14 -17.64
C TRP A 39 13.82 -2.64 -17.90
N LYS A 40 12.78 -3.44 -17.62
CA LYS A 40 12.80 -4.88 -17.87
C LYS A 40 11.39 -5.40 -18.17
N GLY A 41 11.22 -6.06 -19.31
CA GLY A 41 10.06 -6.87 -19.65
C GLY A 41 10.45 -8.35 -19.69
N ILE A 42 9.74 -9.20 -18.94
CA ILE A 42 10.01 -10.63 -18.87
C ILE A 42 8.77 -11.50 -19.07
N GLN A 43 9.00 -12.69 -19.61
CA GLN A 43 8.10 -13.81 -19.38
C GLN A 43 8.17 -14.21 -17.90
N PHE A 44 7.02 -14.45 -17.30
CA PHE A 44 6.90 -14.64 -15.84
C PHE A 44 6.45 -16.06 -15.47
N LEU A 45 6.75 -16.43 -14.23
CA LEU A 45 6.28 -17.63 -13.53
C LEU A 45 5.36 -17.22 -12.38
N ALA A 46 4.86 -18.18 -11.60
CA ALA A 46 4.10 -17.87 -10.39
C ALA A 46 4.95 -17.07 -9.37
N PHE A 47 6.26 -17.33 -9.34
CA PHE A 47 7.22 -16.64 -8.49
C PHE A 47 8.32 -16.05 -9.37
N ASN A 48 8.54 -14.75 -9.23
CA ASN A 48 9.56 -14.03 -9.98
C ASN A 48 10.38 -13.20 -9.01
N THR A 49 11.68 -13.11 -9.28
CA THR A 49 12.58 -12.27 -8.52
C THR A 49 13.34 -11.39 -9.49
N ILE A 50 13.41 -10.10 -9.16
CA ILE A 50 14.17 -9.10 -9.90
C ILE A 50 15.17 -8.46 -8.93
N GLU A 51 16.44 -8.44 -9.33
CA GLU A 51 17.51 -7.87 -8.52
C GLU A 51 18.19 -6.73 -9.28
N TRP A 52 18.47 -5.62 -8.57
CA TRP A 52 19.24 -4.52 -9.13
C TRP A 52 20.16 -3.89 -8.11
N THR A 53 21.09 -3.07 -8.62
CA THR A 53 21.93 -2.21 -7.78
C THR A 53 21.78 -0.77 -8.24
N GLU A 54 21.97 0.18 -7.31
CA GLU A 54 21.94 1.62 -7.61
C GLU A 54 23.24 2.05 -8.30
N GLN A 55 23.45 1.52 -9.50
CA GLN A 55 24.55 1.79 -10.41
C GLN A 55 24.00 2.39 -11.69
N TYR A 56 24.65 3.43 -12.20
CA TYR A 56 24.15 4.22 -13.32
C TYR A 56 25.22 4.47 -14.39
N GLN A 57 24.76 4.57 -15.64
CA GLN A 57 25.50 5.19 -16.74
C GLN A 57 24.63 6.26 -17.40
N VAL A 58 25.27 7.22 -18.04
CA VAL A 58 24.62 8.26 -18.85
C VAL A 58 25.06 8.15 -20.30
N PHE A 59 24.16 8.49 -21.22
CA PHE A 59 24.39 8.51 -22.67
C PHE A 59 23.41 9.49 -23.35
N GLY A 60 23.60 9.75 -24.63
CA GLY A 60 22.68 10.53 -25.47
C GLY A 60 21.86 9.63 -26.41
N GLU A 61 20.62 10.04 -26.66
CA GLU A 61 19.62 9.43 -27.54
C GLU A 61 19.15 10.48 -28.55
N ILE A 62 18.94 10.09 -29.81
CA ILE A 62 18.63 11.04 -30.89
C ILE A 62 17.18 11.55 -30.79
N GLY A 63 16.28 10.77 -30.18
CA GLY A 63 14.89 11.18 -30.01
C GLY A 63 14.13 10.38 -28.96
N PHE A 64 13.11 11.00 -28.41
CA PHE A 64 12.13 10.32 -27.56
C PHE A 64 10.87 10.02 -28.38
N THR A 65 10.50 8.74 -28.51
CA THR A 65 9.28 8.34 -29.22
C THR A 65 8.62 7.18 -28.49
N SER A 66 7.41 7.41 -27.97
CA SER A 66 6.61 6.38 -27.30
C SER A 66 6.43 5.13 -28.17
N GLY A 67 6.52 3.96 -27.57
CA GLY A 67 6.44 2.65 -28.24
C GLY A 67 7.70 2.22 -28.97
N HIS A 68 8.76 3.04 -29.02
CA HIS A 68 10.03 2.66 -29.67
C HIS A 68 11.09 2.27 -28.64
N PRO A 69 11.99 1.33 -28.98
CA PRO A 69 13.11 1.01 -28.12
C PRO A 69 14.10 2.18 -28.07
N VAL A 70 14.68 2.40 -26.90
CA VAL A 70 15.82 3.29 -26.70
C VAL A 70 17.02 2.74 -27.49
N LYS A 71 17.67 3.61 -28.27
CA LYS A 71 18.82 3.36 -29.12
C LYS A 71 19.93 4.38 -28.84
N SER A 72 20.89 3.97 -28.01
CA SER A 72 22.03 4.82 -27.66
C SER A 72 22.69 5.46 -28.90
N GLY A 73 22.65 6.78 -28.97
CA GLY A 73 23.26 7.61 -30.02
C GLY A 73 24.70 8.00 -29.70
N THR A 74 25.17 7.72 -28.49
CA THR A 74 26.54 7.99 -28.02
C THR A 74 27.11 6.76 -27.33
N ASN A 75 28.38 6.79 -26.93
CA ASN A 75 28.85 5.84 -25.91
C ASN A 75 28.19 6.14 -24.56
N ALA A 76 28.10 5.12 -23.70
CA ALA A 76 27.68 5.27 -22.31
C ALA A 76 28.90 5.51 -21.40
N SER A 77 28.70 6.27 -20.33
CA SER A 77 29.72 6.54 -19.31
C SER A 77 29.17 6.31 -17.91
N SER A 78 29.89 5.53 -17.10
CA SER A 78 29.53 5.27 -15.70
C SER A 78 29.57 6.55 -14.87
N ILE A 79 28.55 6.75 -14.04
CA ILE A 79 28.40 7.94 -13.21
C ILE A 79 27.91 7.57 -11.82
N GLN A 80 28.31 8.34 -10.82
CA GLN A 80 27.81 8.24 -9.45
C GLN A 80 27.16 9.54 -9.01
N TYR A 81 26.34 9.47 -7.96
CA TYR A 81 25.76 10.66 -7.34
C TYR A 81 26.84 11.70 -7.04
N GLY A 82 26.53 12.97 -7.33
CA GLY A 82 27.38 14.14 -7.14
C GLY A 82 28.28 14.45 -8.32
N GLN A 83 28.48 13.48 -9.21
CA GLN A 83 29.38 13.63 -10.35
C GLN A 83 28.69 14.25 -11.57
N THR A 84 29.51 14.73 -12.50
CA THR A 84 29.10 15.26 -13.80
C THR A 84 29.84 14.54 -14.92
N CYS A 85 29.13 14.07 -15.94
CA CYS A 85 29.74 13.71 -17.23
C CYS A 85 29.56 14.87 -18.22
N THR A 86 30.48 15.02 -19.17
CA THR A 86 30.32 15.98 -20.28
C THR A 86 30.12 15.21 -21.57
N LEU A 87 29.04 15.50 -22.28
CA LEU A 87 28.84 15.09 -23.66
C LEU A 87 29.48 16.15 -24.56
N SER A 88 30.56 15.79 -25.24
CA SER A 88 31.33 16.72 -26.08
C SER A 88 30.55 17.17 -27.32
N ASP A 89 31.04 18.23 -27.95
CA ASP A 89 30.64 18.69 -29.30
C ASP A 89 30.71 17.60 -30.38
N LEU A 90 31.59 16.60 -30.21
CA LEU A 90 31.69 15.42 -31.07
C LEU A 90 30.71 14.28 -30.75
N GLY A 91 29.83 14.42 -29.75
CA GLY A 91 28.87 13.39 -29.35
C GLY A 91 29.49 12.24 -28.54
N ILE A 92 30.64 12.48 -27.89
CA ILE A 92 31.33 11.50 -27.05
C ILE A 92 31.03 11.80 -25.58
N MET A 93 30.45 10.83 -24.86
CA MET A 93 30.20 10.95 -23.43
C MET A 93 31.50 10.70 -22.65
N GLY A 94 32.06 11.76 -22.08
CA GLY A 94 33.29 11.71 -21.30
C GLY A 94 33.13 11.00 -19.94
N PRO A 95 34.25 10.72 -19.25
CA PRO A 95 34.23 10.12 -17.92
C PRO A 95 33.62 11.06 -16.88
N ALA A 96 33.03 10.47 -15.83
CA ALA A 96 32.48 11.23 -14.72
C ALA A 96 33.55 11.98 -13.91
N GLN A 97 33.28 13.24 -13.61
CA GLN A 97 34.16 14.16 -12.88
C GLN A 97 33.46 14.72 -11.63
N GLY A 98 34.25 15.21 -10.68
CA GLY A 98 33.75 15.81 -9.45
C GLY A 98 33.56 14.83 -8.28
N PRO A 99 33.22 15.35 -7.09
CA PRO A 99 33.08 14.57 -5.88
C PRO A 99 31.87 13.63 -5.94
N ARG A 100 31.96 12.51 -5.23
CA ARG A 100 30.86 11.58 -5.03
C ARG A 100 30.01 12.02 -3.85
N GLY A 101 28.68 11.98 -3.96
CA GLY A 101 27.75 12.31 -2.87
C GLY A 101 26.43 12.91 -3.35
N GLY A 102 25.51 13.19 -2.44
CA GLY A 102 24.20 13.75 -2.78
C GLY A 102 23.21 12.70 -3.31
N SER A 103 22.18 13.16 -4.03
CA SER A 103 21.06 12.32 -4.51
C SER A 103 20.81 12.43 -6.03
N SER A 104 21.66 13.16 -6.75
CA SER A 104 21.56 13.36 -8.19
C SER A 104 22.93 13.37 -8.84
N PHE A 105 22.98 13.22 -10.15
CA PHE A 105 24.16 13.42 -10.97
C PHE A 105 23.81 14.28 -12.19
N LYS A 106 24.83 14.80 -12.89
CA LYS A 106 24.64 15.75 -13.98
C LYS A 106 25.27 15.29 -15.28
N VAL A 107 24.71 15.77 -16.38
CA VAL A 107 25.35 15.71 -17.69
C VAL A 107 25.41 17.12 -18.25
N GLN A 108 26.62 17.61 -18.50
CA GLN A 108 26.85 18.82 -19.27
C GLN A 108 26.81 18.46 -20.75
N ASN A 109 25.90 19.08 -21.50
CA ASN A 109 25.76 18.85 -22.94
C ASN A 109 26.37 20.00 -23.74
N ASP A 110 27.42 19.68 -24.50
CA ASP A 110 28.10 20.59 -25.43
C ASP A 110 27.90 20.15 -26.89
N PHE A 111 27.15 19.06 -27.15
CA PHE A 111 26.88 18.51 -28.49
C PHE A 111 25.92 19.36 -29.32
N GLY A 112 24.82 19.79 -28.69
CA GLY A 112 23.63 20.29 -29.39
C GLY A 112 22.38 19.51 -28.98
N SER A 113 21.28 19.72 -29.69
CA SER A 113 19.98 19.12 -29.37
C SER A 113 20.05 17.60 -29.31
N ILE A 114 19.86 17.03 -28.11
CA ILE A 114 19.85 15.58 -27.88
C ILE A 114 19.04 15.22 -26.63
N ASN A 115 18.37 14.07 -26.64
CA ASN A 115 17.69 13.54 -25.46
C ASN A 115 18.72 12.81 -24.59
N LEU A 116 18.97 13.30 -23.39
CA LEU A 116 19.92 12.66 -22.47
C LEU A 116 19.24 11.53 -21.71
N ALA A 117 19.96 10.43 -21.49
CA ALA A 117 19.39 9.19 -21.01
C ALA A 117 20.25 8.53 -19.93
N VAL A 118 19.63 7.62 -19.18
CA VAL A 118 20.24 6.90 -18.05
C VAL A 118 20.05 5.40 -18.24
N ASN A 119 21.13 4.65 -18.10
CA ASN A 119 21.08 3.20 -17.87
C ASN A 119 21.13 2.91 -16.37
N GLY A 120 20.40 1.89 -15.94
CA GLY A 120 20.50 1.28 -14.61
C GLY A 120 20.98 -0.17 -14.71
N MET A 121 21.71 -0.63 -13.70
CA MET A 121 22.17 -2.02 -13.60
C MET A 121 21.08 -2.93 -13.01
N ILE A 122 20.59 -3.90 -13.79
CA ILE A 122 19.59 -4.90 -13.40
C ILE A 122 20.03 -6.29 -13.85
N ASP A 123 20.00 -7.27 -12.95
CA ASP A 123 20.52 -8.64 -13.17
C ASP A 123 21.90 -8.68 -13.85
N GLY A 124 22.80 -7.77 -13.44
CA GLY A 124 24.16 -7.66 -13.99
C GLY A 124 24.25 -7.08 -15.41
N LYS A 125 23.16 -6.51 -15.95
CA LYS A 125 23.12 -5.88 -17.27
C LYS A 125 22.78 -4.39 -17.16
N TRP A 126 23.44 -3.59 -17.99
CA TRP A 126 23.09 -2.19 -18.20
C TRP A 126 21.92 -2.07 -19.15
N LEU A 127 20.80 -1.56 -18.67
CA LEU A 127 19.60 -1.33 -19.48
C LEU A 127 19.07 0.09 -19.25
N PRO A 128 18.53 0.75 -20.29
CA PRO A 128 17.89 2.05 -20.17
C PRO A 128 16.78 2.06 -19.11
N VAL A 129 16.81 3.05 -18.23
CA VAL A 129 15.79 3.30 -17.21
C VAL A 129 15.02 4.60 -17.45
N TYR A 130 15.61 5.52 -18.20
CA TYR A 130 15.06 6.83 -18.44
C TYR A 130 15.66 7.45 -19.69
N VAL A 131 14.84 8.20 -20.43
CA VAL A 131 15.26 9.13 -21.48
C VAL A 131 14.58 10.45 -21.20
N ASP A 132 15.30 11.57 -21.20
CA ASP A 132 14.67 12.88 -21.07
C ASP A 132 13.72 13.10 -22.24
N PRO A 133 12.40 13.30 -22.04
CA PRO A 133 11.47 13.49 -23.15
C PRO A 133 11.76 14.76 -23.96
N THR A 134 12.38 15.77 -23.32
CA THR A 134 12.74 17.03 -23.97
C THR A 134 14.24 17.04 -24.27
N PRO A 135 14.65 17.30 -25.53
CA PRO A 135 16.07 17.36 -25.83
C PRO A 135 16.72 18.54 -25.13
N THR A 136 17.88 18.30 -24.52
CA THR A 136 18.75 19.37 -24.02
C THR A 136 19.48 19.97 -25.22
N ILE A 137 19.36 21.27 -25.44
CA ILE A 137 20.07 21.94 -26.55
C ILE A 137 21.56 22.10 -26.21
N THR A 138 21.86 22.82 -25.14
CA THR A 138 23.19 22.91 -24.53
C THR A 138 23.02 23.19 -23.04
N GLY A 139 24.04 22.89 -22.24
CA GLY A 139 24.02 23.10 -20.79
C GLY A 139 23.79 21.83 -19.98
N ALA A 140 23.55 22.01 -18.69
CA ALA A 140 23.51 20.91 -17.74
C ALA A 140 22.09 20.36 -17.53
N ALA A 141 21.93 19.05 -17.71
CA ALA A 141 20.79 18.28 -17.23
C ALA A 141 21.11 17.60 -15.90
N THR A 142 20.14 17.53 -14.99
CA THR A 142 20.29 16.86 -13.69
C THR A 142 19.34 15.65 -13.64
N PHE A 143 19.87 14.51 -13.22
CA PHE A 143 19.13 13.28 -13.06
C PHE A 143 19.14 12.86 -11.60
N LYS A 144 17.94 12.62 -11.07
CA LYS A 144 17.68 12.19 -9.71
C LYS A 144 16.93 10.86 -9.76
N PRO A 145 17.64 9.71 -9.87
CA PRO A 145 17.04 8.42 -9.63
C PRO A 145 16.39 8.37 -8.24
N ILE A 146 15.17 7.86 -8.18
CA ILE A 146 14.41 7.63 -6.94
C ILE A 146 14.33 6.12 -6.76
N VAL A 147 14.52 5.62 -5.54
CA VAL A 147 14.44 4.18 -5.25
C VAL A 147 12.97 3.72 -5.19
N SER A 148 12.28 3.93 -6.30
CA SER A 148 10.90 3.54 -6.54
C SER A 148 10.80 2.89 -7.91
N ILE A 149 10.01 1.83 -8.01
CA ILE A 149 9.78 1.10 -9.26
C ILE A 149 8.28 1.01 -9.56
N LEU A 150 7.94 1.00 -10.84
CA LEU A 150 6.59 0.74 -11.32
C LEU A 150 6.52 -0.68 -11.85
N VAL A 151 5.51 -1.45 -11.45
CA VAL A 151 5.30 -2.84 -11.87
C VAL A 151 3.92 -2.99 -12.51
N TRP A 152 3.85 -3.67 -13.65
CA TRP A 152 2.60 -3.91 -14.37
C TRP A 152 2.71 -5.07 -15.36
N PHE A 153 1.59 -5.44 -15.98
CA PHE A 153 1.56 -6.36 -17.10
C PHE A 153 1.25 -5.63 -18.41
N ASP A 154 2.03 -5.91 -19.46
CA ASP A 154 1.85 -5.32 -20.79
C ASP A 154 1.91 -6.38 -21.89
N ARG A 155 1.28 -6.13 -23.04
CA ARG A 155 1.29 -7.04 -24.20
C ARG A 155 2.20 -6.56 -25.33
N THR A 156 2.50 -5.28 -25.38
CA THR A 156 3.19 -4.63 -26.51
C THR A 156 4.54 -4.09 -26.11
N LEU A 157 4.68 -3.57 -24.88
CA LEU A 157 5.92 -2.98 -24.41
C LEU A 157 6.95 -4.05 -24.05
N GLN A 158 8.17 -3.85 -24.55
CA GLN A 158 9.31 -4.73 -24.30
C GLN A 158 10.40 -3.98 -23.52
N THR A 159 11.42 -4.70 -23.03
CA THR A 159 12.62 -4.10 -22.43
C THR A 159 13.17 -2.98 -23.31
N SER A 160 13.56 -1.88 -22.68
CA SER A 160 14.04 -0.64 -23.28
C SER A 160 13.01 0.12 -24.13
N THR A 161 11.72 -0.22 -24.08
CA THR A 161 10.71 0.55 -24.83
C THR A 161 10.35 1.84 -24.09
N MET A 162 10.39 2.97 -24.79
CA MET A 162 9.92 4.26 -24.27
C MET A 162 8.39 4.29 -24.20
N PHE A 163 7.84 4.95 -23.19
CA PHE A 163 6.40 5.14 -23.06
C PHE A 163 6.06 6.48 -22.39
N THR A 164 4.87 7.00 -22.69
CA THR A 164 4.36 8.29 -22.17
C THR A 164 3.05 8.17 -21.40
N GLU A 165 2.31 7.09 -21.61
CA GLU A 165 0.97 6.93 -21.08
C GLU A 165 1.01 6.33 -19.67
N ALA A 166 0.02 6.70 -18.87
CA ALA A 166 -0.23 6.03 -17.60
C ALA A 166 -0.55 4.57 -17.90
N VAL A 167 0.29 3.68 -17.42
CA VAL A 167 0.04 2.25 -17.53
C VAL A 167 -1.19 1.90 -16.68
N SER A 168 -2.22 1.32 -17.30
CA SER A 168 -3.38 0.81 -16.57
C SER A 168 -2.98 -0.35 -15.64
N THR A 169 -3.55 -0.38 -14.43
CA THR A 169 -3.37 -1.50 -13.48
C THR A 169 -1.90 -1.76 -13.12
N SER A 170 -1.20 -0.70 -12.74
CA SER A 170 0.17 -0.75 -12.22
C SER A 170 0.21 -0.57 -10.69
N ILE A 171 1.34 -0.93 -10.09
CA ILE A 171 1.67 -0.57 -8.70
C ILE A 171 3.04 0.10 -8.66
N GLU A 172 3.11 1.25 -7.99
CA GLU A 172 4.38 1.88 -7.64
C GLU A 172 4.84 1.35 -6.27
N VAL A 173 6.13 1.01 -6.17
CA VAL A 173 6.72 0.40 -4.99
C VAL A 173 7.90 1.22 -4.54
N ASP A 174 7.73 1.86 -3.38
CA ASP A 174 8.78 2.63 -2.71
C ASP A 174 9.66 1.72 -1.84
N TYR A 175 10.97 1.90 -1.97
CA TYR A 175 11.99 1.20 -1.19
C TYR A 175 12.62 2.09 -0.11
N THR A 176 12.01 3.22 0.23
CA THR A 176 12.46 4.05 1.35
C THR A 176 12.52 3.23 2.64
N GLY A 177 13.72 3.07 3.19
CA GLY A 177 13.96 2.32 4.43
C GLY A 177 14.06 0.80 4.29
N THR A 178 13.98 0.23 3.08
CA THR A 178 14.14 -1.22 2.84
C THR A 178 14.89 -1.52 1.54
N THR A 179 15.51 -2.68 1.45
CA THR A 179 16.13 -3.18 0.22
C THR A 179 15.40 -4.38 -0.37
N SER A 180 14.31 -4.83 0.25
CA SER A 180 13.54 -5.97 -0.24
C SER A 180 12.05 -5.68 -0.10
N GLN A 181 11.30 -5.95 -1.16
CA GLN A 181 9.85 -5.88 -1.19
C GLN A 181 9.27 -7.14 -1.83
N THR A 182 8.05 -7.47 -1.43
CA THR A 182 7.26 -8.52 -2.07
C THR A 182 5.95 -7.92 -2.54
N LEU A 183 5.54 -8.28 -3.75
CA LEU A 183 4.25 -7.95 -4.34
C LEU A 183 3.52 -9.23 -4.67
N SER A 184 2.20 -9.15 -4.64
CA SER A 184 1.36 -10.17 -5.22
C SER A 184 0.36 -9.60 -6.20
N TYR A 185 0.08 -10.36 -7.25
CA TYR A 185 -1.00 -10.10 -8.19
C TYR A 185 -2.11 -11.12 -7.95
N VAL A 186 -3.21 -10.68 -7.35
CA VAL A 186 -4.32 -11.53 -6.90
C VAL A 186 -5.57 -11.30 -7.71
N SER A 187 -6.45 -12.28 -7.79
CA SER A 187 -7.70 -12.12 -8.54
C SER A 187 -8.58 -11.00 -7.96
N GLY A 188 -9.03 -10.10 -8.84
CA GLY A 188 -9.90 -8.97 -8.49
C GLY A 188 -11.39 -9.30 -8.51
N GLY A 189 -11.77 -10.56 -8.78
CA GLY A 189 -13.16 -11.02 -8.76
C GLY A 189 -13.98 -10.71 -10.02
N SER A 190 -13.44 -9.96 -10.99
CA SER A 190 -14.13 -9.57 -12.23
C SER A 190 -13.90 -10.53 -13.41
N GLY A 191 -13.09 -11.56 -13.22
CA GLY A 191 -12.73 -12.55 -14.24
C GLY A 191 -11.23 -12.62 -14.50
N PRO A 192 -10.79 -13.54 -15.39
CA PRO A 192 -9.38 -13.75 -15.68
C PRO A 192 -8.71 -12.48 -16.24
N GLY A 193 -7.58 -12.05 -15.68
CA GLY A 193 -6.86 -10.84 -16.11
C GLY A 193 -7.36 -9.54 -15.46
N SER A 194 -8.27 -9.61 -14.49
CA SER A 194 -8.74 -8.47 -13.71
C SER A 194 -8.04 -8.37 -12.35
N GLY A 195 -6.84 -8.93 -12.23
CA GLY A 195 -6.11 -8.98 -10.98
C GLY A 195 -5.75 -7.59 -10.45
N ILE A 196 -5.49 -7.55 -9.15
CA ILE A 196 -5.10 -6.37 -8.39
C ILE A 196 -3.73 -6.62 -7.76
N TRP A 197 -2.89 -5.59 -7.81
CA TRP A 197 -1.62 -5.59 -7.11
C TRP A 197 -1.82 -5.33 -5.61
N VAL A 198 -1.15 -6.12 -4.79
CA VAL A 198 -1.10 -5.95 -3.34
C VAL A 198 0.35 -6.04 -2.83
N MET A 199 0.67 -5.28 -1.80
CA MET A 199 1.95 -5.39 -1.10
C MET A 199 1.97 -6.66 -0.24
N GLY A 200 3.10 -7.36 -0.21
CA GLY A 200 3.31 -8.60 0.52
C GLY A 200 3.03 -9.87 -0.29
N ASP A 201 3.33 -11.02 0.32
CA ASP A 201 2.99 -12.36 -0.20
C ASP A 201 1.54 -12.71 0.19
N SER A 202 0.67 -12.84 -0.82
CA SER A 202 -0.74 -13.17 -0.65
C SER A 202 -1.06 -14.65 -0.89
N THR A 203 -0.07 -15.51 -1.16
CA THR A 203 -0.31 -16.97 -1.31
C THR A 203 -0.76 -17.62 -0.02
N THR A 204 -0.54 -16.96 1.11
CA THR A 204 -1.38 -17.08 2.29
C THR A 204 -2.50 -16.05 2.15
N GLY A 205 -3.67 -16.45 1.66
CA GLY A 205 -4.81 -15.54 1.53
C GLY A 205 -4.98 -14.68 2.78
N LEU A 206 -5.18 -13.37 2.58
CA LEU A 206 -5.27 -12.34 3.62
C LEU A 206 -3.99 -12.19 4.45
N ARG A 207 -3.18 -11.17 4.16
CA ARG A 207 -2.25 -10.64 5.18
C ARG A 207 -2.83 -9.39 5.80
N PHE A 208 -3.25 -9.56 7.04
CA PHE A 208 -3.30 -8.50 8.04
C PHE A 208 -1.89 -7.90 8.16
N THR A 209 -1.79 -6.57 8.08
CA THR A 209 -0.57 -5.88 8.52
C THR A 209 -0.36 -6.24 10.00
N PRO A 210 0.83 -6.68 10.45
CA PRO A 210 1.05 -6.94 11.88
C PRO A 210 0.80 -5.65 12.67
N GLY A 211 -0.36 -5.56 13.32
CA GLY A 211 -0.65 -4.49 14.26
C GLY A 211 0.33 -4.59 15.41
N LYS A 212 1.03 -3.50 15.72
CA LYS A 212 1.85 -3.43 16.94
C LYS A 212 0.91 -3.43 18.14
N ILE A 213 1.12 -4.31 19.12
CA ILE A 213 0.41 -4.22 20.39
C ILE A 213 1.18 -3.28 21.31
N TYR A 214 0.51 -2.25 21.81
CA TYR A 214 1.05 -1.40 22.87
C TYR A 214 0.90 -2.12 24.21
N HIS A 215 2.02 -2.41 24.86
CA HIS A 215 2.05 -3.10 26.14
C HIS A 215 2.03 -2.06 27.28
N PRO A 216 0.92 -1.89 28.02
CA PRO A 216 0.73 -0.71 28.87
C PRO A 216 1.64 -0.70 30.10
N LEU A 217 2.04 -1.87 30.60
CA LEU A 217 2.96 -1.99 31.75
C LEU A 217 4.41 -1.66 31.38
N SER A 218 4.82 -1.95 30.15
CA SER A 218 6.19 -1.71 29.68
C SER A 218 6.31 -0.47 28.79
N LYS A 219 5.19 0.16 28.42
CA LYS A 219 5.06 1.31 27.51
C LYS A 219 5.79 1.13 26.18
N LYS A 220 5.87 -0.10 25.68
CA LYS A 220 6.53 -0.45 24.43
C LYS A 220 5.54 -1.05 23.46
N PHE A 221 5.78 -0.81 22.18
CA PHE A 221 5.15 -1.56 21.11
C PHE A 221 5.96 -2.83 20.89
N GLU A 222 5.29 -3.99 20.90
CA GLU A 222 5.89 -5.27 20.57
C GLU A 222 5.38 -5.74 19.21
N ASP A 223 6.32 -6.17 18.36
CA ASP A 223 6.00 -6.85 17.10
C ASP A 223 5.56 -8.28 17.43
N LEU A 224 4.49 -8.74 16.79
CA LEU A 224 3.95 -10.07 17.05
C LEU A 224 4.55 -11.11 16.09
N PRO A 225 5.11 -12.22 16.60
CA PRO A 225 5.75 -13.23 15.76
C PRO A 225 4.75 -14.35 15.44
N PHE A 226 3.90 -14.21 14.42
CA PHE A 226 2.95 -15.29 14.06
C PHE A 226 2.92 -15.62 12.57
N ALA A 227 2.66 -16.90 12.29
CA ALA A 227 2.73 -17.51 10.96
C ALA A 227 1.36 -17.68 10.26
N ASN A 228 0.23 -17.52 10.95
CA ASN A 228 -1.12 -17.54 10.35
C ASN A 228 -2.24 -16.97 11.26
N ASP A 229 -3.41 -16.72 10.64
CA ASP A 229 -4.58 -16.03 11.20
C ASP A 229 -5.22 -16.74 12.41
N LYS A 230 -5.34 -18.08 12.34
CA LYS A 230 -5.98 -18.86 13.41
C LYS A 230 -5.16 -18.82 14.71
N GLN A 231 -3.84 -18.81 14.58
CA GLN A 231 -2.92 -18.77 15.72
C GLN A 231 -2.87 -17.38 16.36
N PHE A 232 -3.03 -16.31 15.58
CA PHE A 232 -3.13 -14.93 16.06
C PHE A 232 -4.40 -14.70 16.90
N ILE A 233 -5.58 -15.07 16.36
CA ILE A 233 -6.87 -14.91 17.05
C ILE A 233 -6.89 -15.76 18.31
N GLN A 234 -6.51 -17.04 18.22
CA GLN A 234 -6.46 -17.92 19.39
C GLN A 234 -5.52 -17.41 20.48
N THR A 235 -4.36 -16.84 20.13
CA THR A 235 -3.42 -16.31 21.12
C THR A 235 -3.89 -14.99 21.74
N LEU A 236 -4.58 -14.13 20.99
CA LEU A 236 -5.25 -12.94 21.56
C LEU A 236 -6.31 -13.36 22.57
N VAL A 237 -7.15 -14.32 22.18
CA VAL A 237 -8.15 -14.96 23.04
C VAL A 237 -7.49 -15.54 24.28
N ASP A 238 -6.40 -16.30 24.13
CA ASP A 238 -5.77 -16.97 25.26
C ASP A 238 -5.04 -16.03 26.21
N LYS A 239 -4.30 -15.06 25.66
CA LYS A 239 -3.45 -14.13 26.41
C LYS A 239 -4.24 -13.02 27.11
N TYR A 240 -5.35 -12.59 26.53
CA TYR A 240 -6.10 -11.42 27.03
C TYR A 240 -7.52 -11.75 27.48
N PHE A 241 -8.10 -12.89 27.07
CA PHE A 241 -9.50 -13.21 27.34
C PHE A 241 -9.73 -14.54 28.10
N THR A 242 -8.86 -15.55 28.01
CA THR A 242 -9.07 -16.85 28.70
C THR A 242 -8.11 -17.12 29.86
N THR A 243 -6.93 -16.50 29.91
CA THR A 243 -6.06 -16.59 31.11
C THR A 243 -6.68 -15.75 32.23
N PRO A 244 -7.03 -16.32 33.40
CA PRO A 244 -7.39 -15.51 34.55
C PRO A 244 -6.17 -14.65 34.88
N LEU A 245 -6.28 -13.34 34.67
CA LEU A 245 -5.28 -12.39 35.18
C LEU A 245 -5.06 -12.76 36.64
N GLY A 246 -3.85 -13.23 36.95
CA GLY A 246 -3.54 -13.79 38.27
C GLY A 246 -4.06 -12.86 39.35
N LYS A 247 -4.63 -13.44 40.42
CA LYS A 247 -5.43 -12.82 41.50
C LYS A 247 -4.94 -11.47 42.08
N LYS A 248 -3.77 -10.96 41.72
CA LYS A 248 -3.21 -9.67 42.12
C LYS A 248 -3.65 -8.46 41.28
N ASN A 249 -4.25 -8.64 40.10
CA ASN A 249 -4.56 -7.52 39.19
C ASN A 249 -6.06 -7.37 38.82
N GLN A 250 -6.97 -8.00 39.56
CA GLN A 250 -8.41 -7.95 39.26
C GLN A 250 -9.08 -6.59 39.54
N ASP A 251 -8.42 -5.66 40.24
CA ASP A 251 -9.08 -4.46 40.76
C ASP A 251 -8.96 -3.19 39.88
N THR A 252 -8.30 -3.24 38.71
CA THR A 252 -7.95 -1.98 38.00
C THR A 252 -8.25 -1.91 36.52
N ILE A 253 -8.95 -2.88 35.93
CA ILE A 253 -9.37 -2.74 34.53
C ILE A 253 -10.86 -2.95 34.39
N THR A 254 -11.60 -1.84 34.39
CA THR A 254 -13.07 -1.83 34.39
C THR A 254 -13.67 -1.74 32.99
N ASP A 255 -12.97 -1.18 31.98
CA ASP A 255 -13.53 -1.00 30.64
C ASP A 255 -12.50 -1.25 29.52
N TYR A 256 -12.83 -2.17 28.61
CA TYR A 256 -12.10 -2.35 27.34
C TYR A 256 -13.02 -2.00 26.17
N ILE A 257 -12.45 -1.36 25.17
CA ILE A 257 -13.10 -1.13 23.88
C ILE A 257 -12.34 -1.93 22.83
N VAL A 258 -13.02 -2.88 22.19
CA VAL A 258 -12.51 -3.54 20.99
C VAL A 258 -13.07 -2.78 19.79
N GLN A 259 -12.18 -2.25 18.96
CA GLN A 259 -12.51 -1.62 17.69
C GLN A 259 -12.03 -2.50 16.55
N ALA A 260 -12.89 -2.71 15.56
CA ALA A 260 -12.57 -3.33 14.29
C ALA A 260 -12.83 -2.32 13.17
N LEU A 261 -11.93 -2.20 12.21
CA LEU A 261 -12.02 -1.34 11.05
C LEU A 261 -12.07 -2.22 9.82
N ILE A 262 -13.21 -2.29 9.14
CA ILE A 262 -13.37 -3.05 7.90
C ILE A 262 -13.42 -2.10 6.73
N THR A 263 -12.57 -2.30 5.74
CA THR A 263 -12.56 -1.51 4.51
C THR A 263 -13.11 -2.35 3.37
N PHE A 264 -14.08 -1.80 2.63
CA PHE A 264 -14.62 -2.37 1.40
C PHE A 264 -14.28 -1.47 0.21
N GLY A 265 -14.16 -2.04 -0.99
CA GLY A 265 -13.96 -1.34 -2.24
C GLY A 265 -15.21 -0.65 -2.78
N ALA A 266 -14.99 0.22 -3.78
CA ALA A 266 -15.99 1.10 -4.37
C ALA A 266 -17.28 0.41 -4.86
N ASN A 267 -17.22 -0.88 -5.16
CA ASN A 267 -18.34 -1.64 -5.72
C ASN A 267 -19.32 -2.17 -4.65
N VAL A 268 -19.03 -1.98 -3.36
CA VAL A 268 -19.92 -2.39 -2.28
C VAL A 268 -20.97 -1.30 -2.03
N VAL A 269 -22.25 -1.67 -2.19
CA VAL A 269 -23.38 -0.76 -2.02
C VAL A 269 -23.62 -0.53 -0.52
N LEU A 270 -23.50 0.71 -0.06
CA LEU A 270 -23.74 1.12 1.34
C LEU A 270 -25.05 0.53 1.92
N ALA A 271 -26.12 0.50 1.12
CA ALA A 271 -27.42 -0.04 1.54
C ALA A 271 -27.36 -1.54 1.91
N GLN A 272 -26.53 -2.34 1.23
CA GLN A 272 -26.36 -3.76 1.53
C GLN A 272 -25.60 -3.97 2.84
N VAL A 273 -24.55 -3.16 3.07
CA VAL A 273 -23.75 -3.21 4.30
C VAL A 273 -24.58 -2.72 5.50
N ALA A 274 -25.32 -1.62 5.34
CA ALA A 274 -26.22 -1.11 6.38
C ALA A 274 -27.32 -2.12 6.74
N LYS A 275 -27.90 -2.80 5.73
CA LYS A 275 -28.88 -3.86 5.96
C LYS A 275 -28.27 -5.04 6.71
N PHE A 276 -27.09 -5.52 6.29
CA PHE A 276 -26.40 -6.61 6.98
C PHE A 276 -26.12 -6.27 8.45
N ILE A 277 -25.61 -5.06 8.72
CA ILE A 277 -25.37 -4.55 10.07
C ILE A 277 -26.65 -4.59 10.90
N ASN A 278 -27.76 -4.10 10.35
CA ASN A 278 -29.04 -4.08 11.06
C ASN A 278 -29.60 -5.48 11.34
N ASP A 279 -29.42 -6.41 10.40
CA ASP A 279 -30.00 -7.75 10.49
C ASP A 279 -29.17 -8.71 11.36
N HIS A 280 -27.86 -8.47 11.52
CA HIS A 280 -26.94 -9.44 12.12
C HIS A 280 -26.12 -8.93 13.31
N LEU A 281 -25.94 -7.62 13.50
CA LEU A 281 -25.15 -7.13 14.64
C LEU A 281 -26.00 -6.97 15.92
N PRO A 282 -25.49 -7.41 17.08
CA PRO A 282 -26.17 -7.20 18.35
C PRO A 282 -26.30 -5.71 18.66
N ARG A 283 -27.39 -5.32 19.31
CA ARG A 283 -27.67 -3.91 19.69
C ARG A 283 -26.62 -3.27 20.61
N SER A 284 -25.78 -4.07 21.25
CA SER A 284 -24.68 -3.62 22.10
C SER A 284 -23.44 -3.18 21.33
N VAL A 285 -23.40 -3.39 20.00
CA VAL A 285 -22.29 -3.03 19.12
C VAL A 285 -22.57 -1.66 18.49
N ARG A 286 -21.61 -0.73 18.60
CA ARG A 286 -21.67 0.55 17.91
C ARG A 286 -20.97 0.44 16.56
N VAL A 287 -21.62 0.92 15.50
CA VAL A 287 -21.04 0.92 14.16
C VAL A 287 -21.03 2.33 13.61
N SER A 288 -19.89 2.74 13.05
CA SER A 288 -19.75 3.97 12.28
C SER A 288 -19.32 3.61 10.87
N ILE A 289 -20.01 4.16 9.87
CA ILE A 289 -19.73 3.91 8.46
C ILE A 289 -19.34 5.25 7.83
N LYS A 290 -18.20 5.29 7.13
CA LYS A 290 -17.74 6.47 6.39
C LYS A 290 -17.27 6.06 4.99
N TYR A 291 -17.47 6.94 4.00
CA TYR A 291 -16.83 6.80 2.70
C TYR A 291 -15.55 7.60 2.70
N GLU A 292 -14.42 6.95 2.41
CA GLU A 292 -13.11 7.59 2.31
C GLU A 292 -12.46 7.18 0.99
N ALA A 293 -12.09 8.16 0.14
CA ALA A 293 -11.29 7.96 -1.07
C ALA A 293 -11.72 6.76 -1.96
N SER A 294 -13.02 6.58 -2.21
CA SER A 294 -13.62 5.48 -2.99
C SER A 294 -13.68 4.11 -2.29
N ALA A 295 -13.49 4.07 -0.98
CA ALA A 295 -13.71 2.89 -0.14
C ALA A 295 -14.79 3.17 0.90
N LEU A 296 -15.54 2.12 1.24
CA LEU A 296 -16.49 2.13 2.35
C LEU A 296 -15.78 1.60 3.59
N VAL A 297 -15.65 2.44 4.61
CA VAL A 297 -14.97 2.13 5.86
C VAL A 297 -16.01 1.92 6.95
N VAL A 298 -16.02 0.75 7.58
CA VAL A 298 -16.93 0.37 8.67
C VAL A 298 -16.13 0.17 9.94
N LYS A 299 -16.29 1.08 10.90
CA LYS A 299 -15.76 1.00 12.25
C LYS A 299 -16.78 0.34 13.17
N ILE A 300 -16.44 -0.80 13.74
CA ILE A 300 -17.27 -1.53 14.70
C ILE A 300 -16.59 -1.42 16.05
N GLY A 301 -17.21 -0.71 16.99
CA GLY A 301 -16.74 -0.56 18.36
C GLY A 301 -17.69 -1.28 19.31
N TRP A 302 -17.13 -2.10 20.20
CA TRP A 302 -17.88 -2.62 21.34
C TRP A 302 -17.40 -1.93 22.61
N ALA A 303 -18.34 -1.41 23.41
CA ALA A 303 -18.05 -0.81 24.70
C ALA A 303 -18.91 -1.50 25.75
N GLN A 304 -18.28 -2.09 26.75
CA GLN A 304 -18.99 -2.55 27.93
C GLN A 304 -19.35 -1.31 28.77
N GLY A 305 -20.64 -1.00 28.87
CA GLY A 305 -21.13 -0.01 29.83
C GLY A 305 -21.45 -0.72 31.15
N VAL A 306 -21.14 -0.07 32.28
CA VAL A 306 -21.45 -0.54 33.63
C VAL A 306 -22.97 -0.68 33.80
N LEU A 307 -23.53 -1.83 33.45
CA LEU A 307 -24.83 -2.30 33.94
C LEU A 307 -24.77 -3.81 34.15
N SER A 308 -24.80 -4.18 35.43
CA SER A 308 -24.83 -5.53 36.02
C SER A 308 -23.51 -6.30 36.05
N LYS A 309 -23.25 -6.88 37.21
CA LYS A 309 -22.03 -7.60 37.62
C LYS A 309 -21.88 -8.98 36.95
N ASP A 310 -22.71 -9.28 35.96
CA ASP A 310 -22.96 -10.64 35.47
C ASP A 310 -22.73 -10.84 33.96
N LEU A 311 -22.16 -9.86 33.24
CA LEU A 311 -21.64 -10.09 31.88
C LEU A 311 -20.11 -10.09 31.87
N VAL A 312 -19.55 -11.22 32.28
CA VAL A 312 -18.23 -11.63 31.79
C VAL A 312 -18.43 -12.06 30.34
N MET A 313 -17.59 -11.60 29.39
CA MET A 313 -17.57 -12.22 28.07
C MET A 313 -17.25 -13.71 28.25
N GLY A 314 -18.26 -14.56 28.17
CA GLY A 314 -18.04 -15.99 28.10
C GLY A 314 -17.39 -16.30 26.76
N GLY A 315 -16.60 -17.38 26.68
CA GLY A 315 -15.98 -17.83 25.42
C GLY A 315 -16.97 -17.87 24.23
N ASN A 316 -18.25 -18.14 24.51
CA ASN A 316 -19.33 -18.16 23.54
C ASN A 316 -19.62 -16.81 22.84
N ASP A 317 -19.31 -15.66 23.46
CA ASP A 317 -19.60 -14.35 22.85
C ASP A 317 -18.48 -13.89 21.91
N VAL A 318 -17.24 -14.30 22.18
CA VAL A 318 -16.11 -14.13 21.26
C VAL A 318 -16.28 -14.99 20.03
N GLU A 319 -16.67 -16.26 20.19
CA GLU A 319 -16.99 -17.16 19.07
C GLU A 319 -18.15 -16.63 18.20
N LYS A 320 -19.16 -16.00 18.81
CA LYS A 320 -20.24 -15.34 18.06
C LYS A 320 -19.73 -14.12 17.28
N LEU A 321 -18.86 -13.31 17.87
CA LEU A 321 -18.27 -12.15 17.18
C LEU A 321 -17.40 -12.60 16.02
N GLU A 322 -16.55 -13.61 16.22
CA GLU A 322 -15.76 -14.22 15.16
C GLU A 322 -16.65 -14.79 14.05
N GLY A 323 -17.72 -15.51 14.40
CA GLY A 323 -18.72 -15.99 13.46
C GLY A 323 -19.38 -14.87 12.66
N LEU A 324 -19.68 -13.73 13.30
CA LEU A 324 -20.26 -12.55 12.65
C LEU A 324 -19.27 -11.86 11.71
N PHE A 325 -18.02 -11.68 12.11
CA PHE A 325 -16.97 -11.10 11.25
C PHE A 325 -16.72 -12.01 10.04
N ASN A 326 -16.59 -13.31 10.25
CA ASN A 326 -16.41 -14.28 9.18
C ASN A 326 -17.62 -14.29 8.24
N ASN A 327 -18.85 -14.23 8.76
CA ASN A 327 -20.04 -14.16 7.93
C ASN A 327 -20.10 -12.87 7.09
N MET A 328 -19.73 -11.73 7.67
CA MET A 328 -19.67 -10.45 6.97
C MET A 328 -18.60 -10.45 5.87
N ILE A 329 -17.38 -10.92 6.17
CA ILE A 329 -16.29 -11.05 5.20
C ILE A 329 -16.70 -11.98 4.06
N ASN A 330 -17.34 -13.11 4.38
CA ASN A 330 -17.80 -14.06 3.37
C ASN A 330 -18.96 -13.49 2.51
N THR A 331 -19.87 -12.74 3.12
CA THR A 331 -21.00 -12.12 2.41
C THR A 331 -20.54 -11.03 1.45
N PHE A 332 -19.52 -10.24 1.83
CA PHE A 332 -19.01 -9.12 1.04
C PHE A 332 -17.65 -9.40 0.39
N LYS A 333 -17.26 -10.68 0.29
CA LYS A 333 -15.97 -11.16 -0.22
C LYS A 333 -15.51 -10.54 -1.55
N PRO A 334 -16.40 -10.26 -2.55
CA PRO A 334 -15.98 -9.62 -3.80
C PRO A 334 -15.50 -8.16 -3.67
N GLY A 335 -15.77 -7.52 -2.54
CA GLY A 335 -15.45 -6.11 -2.31
C GLY A 335 -14.71 -5.84 -1.00
N TYR A 336 -14.28 -6.85 -0.27
CA TYR A 336 -13.54 -6.67 0.98
C TYR A 336 -12.06 -6.31 0.71
N ARG A 337 -11.49 -5.36 1.46
CA ARG A 337 -10.10 -4.89 1.29
C ARG A 337 -9.21 -5.13 2.50
N SER A 338 -9.65 -4.77 3.71
CA SER A 338 -8.85 -4.93 4.92
C SER A 338 -9.71 -5.01 6.18
N LEU A 339 -9.13 -5.54 7.25
CA LEU A 339 -9.68 -5.56 8.60
C LEU A 339 -8.57 -5.24 9.59
N ASP A 340 -8.69 -4.15 10.32
CA ASP A 340 -7.75 -3.76 11.39
C ASP A 340 -8.45 -3.82 12.74
N TYR A 341 -7.73 -4.19 13.81
CA TYR A 341 -8.28 -4.18 15.16
C TYR A 341 -7.45 -3.33 16.11
N THR A 342 -8.13 -2.61 17.00
CA THR A 342 -7.52 -1.85 18.09
C THR A 342 -8.24 -2.20 19.38
N VAL A 343 -7.51 -2.69 20.38
CA VAL A 343 -8.02 -2.82 21.75
C VAL A 343 -7.59 -1.60 22.54
N LEU A 344 -8.53 -0.73 22.88
CA LEU A 344 -8.31 0.44 23.71
C LEU A 344 -8.67 0.12 25.15
N ASN A 345 -7.80 0.46 26.08
CA ASN A 345 -8.09 0.38 27.50
C ASN A 345 -8.57 1.75 27.98
N GLY A 346 -9.80 1.84 28.49
CA GLY A 346 -10.40 3.09 28.95
C GLY A 346 -10.44 3.14 30.47
N SER A 347 -9.84 4.15 31.08
CA SER A 347 -10.21 4.53 32.45
C SER A 347 -11.22 5.66 32.35
N VAL A 348 -12.50 5.37 32.55
CA VAL A 348 -13.50 6.42 32.75
C VAL A 348 -13.38 6.89 34.20
N SER A 349 -12.79 8.07 34.42
CA SER A 349 -12.91 8.71 35.72
C SER A 349 -14.39 9.08 35.92
N ASN A 350 -15.06 8.41 36.85
CA ASN A 350 -16.42 8.76 37.24
C ASN A 350 -16.44 10.25 37.64
N PRO A 351 -17.31 11.10 37.05
CA PRO A 351 -17.61 12.36 37.68
C PRO A 351 -18.29 12.06 39.01
N ALA A 352 -17.92 12.81 40.05
CA ALA A 352 -18.57 12.70 41.35
C ALA A 352 -20.09 12.82 41.20
N PRO A 353 -20.88 12.06 41.97
CA PRO A 353 -22.33 12.06 41.82
C PRO A 353 -22.88 13.47 42.10
N GLY A 354 -23.27 14.20 41.05
CA GLY A 354 -23.85 15.54 41.18
C GLY A 354 -23.64 16.51 40.01
N SER A 355 -22.71 16.29 39.07
CA SER A 355 -22.54 17.21 37.93
C SER A 355 -23.19 16.68 36.65
N GLY A 356 -24.38 17.20 36.35
CA GLY A 356 -25.04 16.99 35.07
C GLY A 356 -24.34 17.76 33.95
N SER A 357 -23.29 17.20 33.36
CA SER A 357 -22.90 17.50 31.96
C SER A 357 -22.03 16.37 31.40
N CYS A 358 -22.52 15.71 30.35
CA CYS A 358 -21.70 14.79 29.55
C CYS A 358 -20.60 15.57 28.85
N ALA A 359 -19.34 15.18 29.04
CA ALA A 359 -18.24 15.66 28.21
C ALA A 359 -18.35 15.02 26.82
N SER A 360 -18.65 15.85 25.81
CA SER A 360 -18.59 15.47 24.40
C SER A 360 -17.14 15.44 23.91
N ILE A 361 -16.70 14.31 23.38
CA ILE A 361 -15.48 14.22 22.55
C ILE A 361 -15.84 14.81 21.18
N PRO A 362 -15.08 15.77 20.61
CA PRO A 362 -15.43 16.35 19.33
C PRO A 362 -15.21 15.31 18.22
N MET A 363 -16.30 14.80 17.64
CA MET A 363 -16.28 14.11 16.36
C MET A 363 -16.53 15.14 15.27
N SER A 364 -15.50 15.46 14.48
CA SER A 364 -15.72 16.17 13.22
C SER A 364 -16.46 15.24 12.24
N ASP A 365 -17.44 15.85 11.56
CA ASP A 365 -18.34 15.34 10.52
C ASP A 365 -18.59 13.83 10.51
N THR A 366 -19.67 13.48 11.21
CA THR A 366 -20.17 12.11 11.35
C THR A 366 -21.68 12.12 11.08
N ILE A 367 -22.14 11.29 10.14
CA ILE A 367 -23.55 10.91 10.05
C ILE A 367 -23.76 9.83 11.11
N SER A 368 -24.34 10.21 12.25
CA SER A 368 -24.73 9.27 13.30
C SER A 368 -26.15 8.78 13.06
N TYR A 369 -26.34 7.47 13.01
CA TYR A 369 -27.65 6.83 12.99
C TYR A 369 -28.02 6.41 14.41
N ASP A 370 -29.00 7.10 15.01
CA ASP A 370 -29.57 6.75 16.31
C ASP A 370 -30.91 6.04 16.08
N GLN A 371 -31.02 4.79 16.53
CA GLN A 371 -32.22 3.97 16.33
C GLN A 371 -33.41 4.39 17.22
N ASN A 372 -33.25 5.36 18.13
CA ASN A 372 -34.32 5.80 19.02
C ASN A 372 -35.10 7.03 18.53
N LEU A 373 -34.73 7.65 17.41
CA LEU A 373 -35.50 8.75 16.81
C LEU A 373 -35.59 8.58 15.29
N GLN A 374 -36.78 8.19 14.80
CA GLN A 374 -37.09 8.21 13.37
C GLN A 374 -37.13 9.66 12.84
N LYS A 375 -35.98 10.20 12.42
CA LYS A 375 -35.94 11.33 11.48
C LYS A 375 -34.58 11.46 10.79
N ILE A 376 -34.58 11.28 9.47
CA ILE A 376 -33.48 11.70 8.60
C ILE A 376 -33.55 13.23 8.53
N VAL A 377 -32.50 13.92 8.98
CA VAL A 377 -32.36 15.36 8.77
C VAL A 377 -31.13 15.60 7.89
N SER A 378 -31.37 15.87 6.61
CA SER A 378 -30.37 16.38 5.68
C SER A 378 -30.22 17.90 5.89
N HIS A 379 -29.02 18.38 6.24
CA HIS A 379 -28.68 19.78 6.06
C HIS A 379 -27.78 19.93 4.85
N THR A 380 -28.32 20.53 3.79
CA THR A 380 -27.57 21.05 2.65
C THR A 380 -27.21 22.49 2.98
N ASN A 381 -25.93 22.79 3.19
CA ASN A 381 -25.47 24.18 3.17
C ASN A 381 -24.63 24.41 1.91
N ARG A 382 -25.28 25.03 0.92
CA ARG A 382 -24.63 25.86 -0.10
C ARG A 382 -24.12 27.12 0.59
N ILE A 383 -22.85 27.46 0.38
CA ILE A 383 -22.42 28.85 0.39
C ILE A 383 -21.67 29.09 -0.92
N THR A 384 -22.30 29.90 -1.78
CA THR A 384 -21.66 30.64 -2.86
C THR A 384 -21.39 32.03 -2.31
N VAL A 385 -20.17 32.57 -2.39
CA VAL A 385 -19.95 34.01 -2.64
C VAL A 385 -18.60 34.22 -3.36
N ALA A 386 -18.71 34.98 -4.47
CA ALA A 386 -17.77 35.82 -5.24
C ALA A 386 -16.27 35.50 -5.29
#